data_AF-A0A3A4W320-F1
#
_entry.id   AF-A0A3A4W320-F1
#
_cell.length_a   1.000
_cell.length_b   1.000
_cell.length_c   1.000
_cell.angle_alpha   90.00
_cell.angle_beta   90.00
_cell.angle_gamma   90.00
#
_symmetry.space_group_name_H-M   'P 1'
#
loop_
_entity.id
_entity.type
_entity.pdbx_description
1 polymer ?
#
loop_
_entity_poly.entity_id
_entity_poly.type
_entity_poly.pdbx_seq_one_letter_code
_entity_poly.pdbx_strand_id
1 'polypeptide(L)'
;HGIIYEDNVFVSITGRNDPFGITGFYREDMAFGLRSFEIQAGYMEVITADDILREAGIDERAVYYGLEDISAKNIFWKVFALIKRVSPTFIKFYDFPAEKLHGVITKIKI
;
A
#
# COMPACT_ATOMS: atom_id res chain seq x y z
N HIS A 1 1.19 -4.62 -22.00
CA HIS A 1 -0.20 -4.93 -21.61
C HIS A 1 -0.48 -4.14 -20.35
N GLY A 2 -1.04 -2.93 -20.50
CA GLY A 2 -1.40 -2.08 -19.37
C GLY A 2 -2.77 -2.48 -18.86
N ILE A 3 -2.93 -2.59 -17.56
CA ILE A 3 -4.22 -2.84 -16.93
C ILE A 3 -4.79 -1.46 -16.61
N ILE A 4 -5.73 -0.97 -17.42
CA ILE A 4 -6.46 0.27 -17.15
C ILE A 4 -7.89 -0.14 -16.83
N TYR A 5 -8.29 0.00 -15.57
CA TYR A 5 -9.69 -0.16 -15.16
C TYR A 5 -10.44 1.15 -15.39
N GLU A 6 -11.77 1.09 -15.52
CA GLU A 6 -12.62 2.28 -15.69
C GLU A 6 -12.56 3.23 -14.48
N ASP A 7 -12.33 2.68 -13.29
CA ASP A 7 -12.14 3.42 -12.04
C ASP A 7 -10.97 2.79 -11.25
N ASN A 8 -9.96 3.60 -10.96
CA ASN A 8 -8.77 3.18 -10.22
C ASN A 8 -8.63 4.06 -9.00
N VAL A 9 -8.54 3.45 -7.82
CA VAL A 9 -8.36 4.15 -6.55
C VAL A 9 -6.97 3.89 -6.03
N PHE A 10 -6.16 4.95 -5.91
CA PHE A 10 -4.88 4.90 -5.23
C PHE A 10 -5.08 5.04 -3.73
N VAL A 11 -4.77 3.98 -2.99
CA VAL A 11 -4.84 3.97 -1.53
C VAL A 11 -3.46 4.26 -0.94
N SER A 12 -3.39 5.26 -0.07
CA SER A 12 -2.18 5.60 0.70
C SER A 12 -2.48 5.46 2.20
N ILE A 13 -1.58 4.84 2.94
CA ILE A 13 -1.72 4.71 4.40
C ILE A 13 -0.56 5.43 5.08
N THR A 14 -0.88 6.41 5.93
CA THR A 14 0.07 7.29 6.60
C THR A 14 -0.05 7.14 8.11
N GLY A 15 1.05 6.82 8.79
CA GLY A 15 1.12 6.82 10.25
C GLY A 15 1.20 8.23 10.80
N ARG A 16 0.38 8.55 11.81
CA ARG A 16 0.41 9.81 12.56
C ARG A 16 1.26 9.66 13.82
N ASN A 17 1.70 10.80 14.35
CA ASN A 17 2.52 10.87 15.57
C ASN A 17 1.68 10.80 16.86
N ASP A 18 0.37 10.95 16.77
CA ASP A 18 -0.55 10.68 17.88
C ASP A 18 -0.81 9.17 18.03
N PRO A 19 -1.11 8.69 19.25
CA PRO A 19 -1.20 7.26 19.52
C PRO A 19 -2.42 6.59 18.87
N PHE A 20 -3.55 7.26 18.78
CA PHE A 20 -4.84 6.63 18.49
C PHE A 20 -5.67 7.39 17.44
N GLY A 21 -6.60 6.67 16.85
CA GLY A 21 -7.57 7.19 15.89
C GLY A 21 -7.21 6.87 14.46
N ILE A 22 -8.24 6.62 13.66
CA ILE A 22 -8.16 6.30 12.24
C ILE A 22 -9.06 7.29 11.49
N THR A 23 -8.58 7.84 10.38
CA THR A 23 -9.37 8.70 9.50
C THR A 23 -9.11 8.31 8.06
N GLY A 24 -10.17 7.99 7.32
CA GLY A 24 -10.15 7.74 5.88
C GLY A 24 -10.83 8.88 5.13
N PHE A 25 -10.22 9.39 4.07
CA PHE A 25 -10.83 10.43 3.24
C PHE A 25 -10.32 10.40 1.79
N TYR A 26 -11.17 10.85 0.87
CA TYR A 26 -10.76 11.08 -0.51
C TYR A 26 -9.96 12.39 -0.60
N ARG A 27 -8.86 12.36 -1.34
CA ARG A 27 -8.14 13.57 -1.78
C ARG A 27 -8.78 14.12 -3.05
N GLU A 28 -8.31 15.28 -3.50
CA GLU A 28 -8.68 15.83 -4.80
C GLU A 28 -8.49 14.80 -5.92
N ASP A 29 -9.45 14.74 -6.84
CA ASP A 29 -9.41 13.82 -7.97
C ASP A 29 -8.18 14.10 -8.83
N MET A 30 -7.40 13.06 -9.12
CA MET A 30 -6.18 13.20 -9.93
C MET A 30 -6.53 13.35 -11.41
N ALA A 31 -7.46 12.52 -11.90
CA ALA A 31 -7.94 12.50 -13.28
C ALA A 31 -9.26 11.72 -13.37
N PHE A 32 -9.93 11.80 -14.52
CA PHE A 32 -11.12 10.99 -14.79
C PHE A 32 -10.80 9.48 -14.65
N GLY A 33 -11.58 8.78 -13.81
CA GLY A 33 -11.34 7.35 -13.50
C GLY A 33 -10.12 7.10 -12.61
N LEU A 34 -9.55 8.14 -11.99
CA LEU A 34 -8.39 8.07 -11.11
C LEU A 34 -8.61 8.86 -9.82
N ARG A 35 -8.94 8.13 -8.75
CA ARG A 35 -9.25 8.70 -7.43
C ARG A 35 -8.13 8.38 -6.44
N SER A 36 -8.00 9.20 -5.42
CA SER A 36 -7.03 8.99 -4.34
C SER A 36 -7.75 8.91 -3.00
N PHE A 37 -7.46 7.86 -2.24
CA PHE A 37 -8.00 7.65 -0.91
C PHE A 37 -6.83 7.54 0.08
N GLU A 38 -6.89 8.35 1.14
CA GLU A 38 -5.88 8.35 2.19
C GLU A 38 -6.46 7.83 3.49
N ILE A 39 -5.72 6.91 4.12
CA ILE A 39 -5.97 6.42 5.47
C ILE A 39 -4.86 6.98 6.37
N GLN A 40 -5.23 7.73 7.39
CA GLN A 40 -4.34 8.18 8.43
C GLN A 40 -4.65 7.45 9.72
N ALA A 41 -3.63 6.90 10.38
CA ALA A 41 -3.82 6.16 11.62
C ALA A 41 -2.77 6.53 12.67
N GLY A 42 -3.18 6.60 13.92
CA GLY A 42 -2.27 6.73 15.05
C GLY A 42 -1.30 5.55 15.13
N TYR A 43 -0.11 5.79 15.68
CA TYR A 43 0.98 4.80 15.64
C TYR A 43 0.73 3.53 16.46
N MET A 44 -0.29 3.51 17.34
CA MET A 44 -0.68 2.32 18.11
C MET A 44 -1.87 1.56 17.50
N GLU A 45 -2.48 2.07 16.43
CA GLU A 45 -3.65 1.45 15.82
C GLU A 45 -3.29 0.21 15.00
N VAL A 46 -4.15 -0.80 15.07
CA VAL A 46 -4.12 -1.94 14.14
C VAL A 46 -5.15 -1.65 13.06
N ILE A 47 -4.69 -1.54 11.82
CA ILE A 47 -5.55 -1.15 10.70
C ILE A 47 -6.08 -2.39 10.00
N THR A 48 -7.41 -2.50 9.92
CA THR A 48 -8.09 -3.40 9.00
C THR A 48 -8.45 -2.63 7.74
N ALA A 49 -7.62 -2.75 6.70
CA ALA A 49 -7.82 -1.95 5.49
C ALA A 49 -9.15 -2.28 4.76
N ASP A 50 -9.57 -3.55 4.78
CA ASP A 50 -10.82 -4.02 4.16
C ASP A 50 -12.06 -3.27 4.68
N ASP A 51 -12.18 -3.14 6.01
CA ASP A 51 -13.33 -2.48 6.64
C ASP A 51 -13.39 -1.00 6.28
N ILE A 52 -12.25 -0.31 6.32
CA ILE A 52 -12.15 1.13 6.02
C ILE A 52 -12.50 1.41 4.55
N LEU A 53 -12.02 0.57 3.63
CA LEU A 53 -12.31 0.71 2.21
C LEU A 53 -13.81 0.47 1.93
N ARG A 54 -14.39 -0.57 2.53
CA ARG A 54 -15.81 -0.88 2.42
C ARG A 54 -16.70 0.24 2.97
N GLU A 55 -16.34 0.82 4.11
CA GLU A 55 -17.03 1.99 4.69
C GLU A 55 -16.97 3.22 3.77
N ALA A 56 -15.86 3.38 3.03
CA ALA A 56 -15.69 4.45 2.05
C ALA A 56 -16.36 4.17 0.68
N GLY A 57 -17.11 3.06 0.56
CA GLY A 57 -17.78 2.63 -0.66
C GLY A 57 -16.82 2.11 -1.73
N ILE A 58 -15.62 1.71 -1.36
CA ILE A 58 -14.62 1.10 -2.23
C ILE A 58 -14.81 -0.42 -2.12
N ASP A 59 -15.33 -1.04 -3.18
CA ASP A 59 -15.37 -2.50 -3.31
C ASP A 59 -14.25 -2.93 -4.27
N GLU A 60 -13.13 -3.36 -3.70
CA GLU A 60 -11.96 -3.72 -4.48
C GLU A 60 -12.16 -5.06 -5.22
N ARG A 61 -12.00 -5.02 -6.56
CA ARG A 61 -11.91 -6.22 -7.40
C ARG A 61 -10.52 -6.86 -7.37
N ALA A 62 -9.48 -6.05 -7.26
CA ALA A 62 -8.09 -6.46 -7.24
C ALA A 62 -7.25 -5.38 -6.57
N VAL A 63 -6.35 -5.79 -5.67
CA VAL A 63 -5.42 -4.91 -4.95
C VAL A 63 -4.02 -5.15 -5.47
N TYR A 64 -3.47 -4.16 -6.16
CA TYR A 64 -2.10 -4.20 -6.64
C TYR A 64 -1.18 -3.52 -5.64
N TYR A 65 -0.18 -4.26 -5.16
CA TYR A 65 0.83 -3.71 -4.26
C TYR A 65 2.23 -3.87 -4.86
N GLY A 66 3.07 -2.87 -4.67
CA GLY A 66 4.45 -2.88 -5.14
C GLY A 66 5.35 -3.72 -4.24
N LEU A 67 6.00 -4.72 -4.81
CA LEU A 67 7.17 -5.38 -4.23
C LEU A 67 8.42 -4.78 -4.84
N GLU A 68 9.22 -4.13 -4.02
CA GLU A 68 10.51 -3.59 -4.45
C GLU A 68 11.60 -4.66 -4.35
N ASP A 69 12.22 -4.98 -5.48
CA ASP A 69 13.40 -5.85 -5.56
C ASP A 69 14.66 -4.99 -5.79
N ILE A 70 15.51 -4.89 -4.76
CA ILE A 70 16.71 -4.05 -4.76
C ILE A 70 17.91 -4.88 -5.17
N SER A 71 18.46 -4.61 -6.35
CA SER A 71 19.71 -5.20 -6.83
C SER A 71 20.84 -4.17 -6.74
N ALA A 72 21.73 -4.35 -5.77
CA ALA A 72 22.84 -3.43 -5.53
C ALA A 72 24.23 -4.04 -5.76
N LYS A 73 25.16 -3.23 -6.27
CA LYS A 73 26.57 -3.66 -6.45
C LYS A 73 27.41 -3.53 -5.17
N ASN A 74 27.22 -2.44 -4.42
CA ASN A 74 28.00 -2.10 -3.22
C ASN A 74 27.56 -2.94 -1.99
N ILE A 75 28.53 -3.31 -1.14
CA ILE A 75 28.33 -4.13 0.07
C ILE A 75 27.33 -3.51 1.06
N PHE A 76 27.35 -2.18 1.25
CA PHE A 76 26.44 -1.48 2.16
C PHE A 76 24.97 -1.61 1.72
N TRP A 77 24.71 -1.42 0.44
CA TRP A 77 23.37 -1.54 -0.14
C TRP A 77 22.89 -3.00 -0.21
N LYS A 78 23.80 -3.97 -0.35
CA LYS A 78 23.46 -5.40 -0.25
C LYS A 78 22.97 -5.78 1.16
N VAL A 79 23.62 -5.26 2.21
CA VAL A 79 23.17 -5.49 3.60
C VAL A 79 21.80 -4.88 3.82
N PHE A 80 21.57 -3.65 3.35
CA PHE A 80 20.25 -3.02 3.40
C PHE A 80 19.18 -3.84 2.67
N ALA A 81 19.47 -4.31 1.44
CA ALA A 81 18.57 -5.16 0.68
C ALA A 81 18.25 -6.48 1.41
N LEU A 82 19.23 -7.07 2.10
CA LEU A 82 19.03 -8.29 2.89
C LEU A 82 18.12 -8.04 4.09
N ILE A 83 18.37 -6.98 4.88
CA ILE A 83 17.53 -6.61 6.02
C ILE A 83 16.08 -6.41 5.54
N LYS A 84 15.88 -5.62 4.49
CA LYS A 84 14.57 -5.36 3.92
C LYS A 84 13.86 -6.62 3.42
N ARG A 85 14.60 -7.58 2.84
CA ARG A 85 14.05 -8.86 2.36
C ARG A 85 13.58 -9.77 3.50
N VAL A 86 14.24 -9.70 4.66
CA VAL A 86 13.88 -10.50 5.84
C VAL A 86 12.76 -9.82 6.64
N SER A 87 12.66 -8.50 6.59
CA SER A 87 11.56 -7.75 7.20
C SER A 87 10.20 -8.18 6.65
N PRO A 88 9.15 -8.24 7.49
CA PRO A 88 7.81 -8.55 7.03
C PRO A 88 7.34 -7.53 5.99
N THR A 89 6.66 -8.00 4.95
CA THR A 89 6.01 -7.13 3.96
C THR A 89 4.91 -6.32 4.61
N PHE A 90 4.79 -5.05 4.20
CA PHE A 90 3.76 -4.09 4.63
C PHE A 90 2.37 -4.72 4.73
N ILE A 91 1.98 -5.54 3.76
CA ILE A 91 0.68 -6.22 3.67
C ILE A 91 0.30 -7.02 4.93
N LYS A 92 1.29 -7.62 5.59
CA LYS A 92 1.05 -8.38 6.82
C LYS A 92 0.56 -7.51 7.98
N PHE A 93 0.74 -6.19 7.88
CA PHE A 93 0.38 -5.23 8.92
C PHE A 93 -1.01 -4.59 8.73
N TYR A 94 -1.62 -4.69 7.53
CA TYR A 94 -2.88 -4.00 7.21
C TYR A 94 -4.05 -4.94 6.86
N ASP A 95 -3.88 -6.24 7.14
CA ASP A 95 -4.89 -7.30 7.02
C ASP A 95 -5.75 -7.25 5.75
N PHE A 96 -5.10 -7.15 4.60
CA PHE A 96 -5.80 -7.19 3.31
C PHE A 96 -6.28 -8.62 2.97
N PRO A 97 -7.45 -8.79 2.33
CA PRO A 97 -7.94 -10.10 1.91
C PRO A 97 -7.00 -10.75 0.89
N ALA A 98 -6.44 -11.90 1.27
CA ALA A 98 -5.38 -12.59 0.52
C ALA A 98 -5.77 -12.97 -0.93
N GLU A 99 -7.06 -13.24 -1.16
CA GLU A 99 -7.60 -13.64 -2.46
C GLU A 99 -7.62 -12.51 -3.50
N LYS A 100 -7.61 -11.25 -3.05
CA LYS A 100 -7.67 -10.07 -3.92
C LYS A 100 -6.29 -9.44 -4.18
N LEU A 101 -5.24 -9.95 -3.52
CA LEU A 101 -3.90 -9.37 -3.54
C LEU A 101 -3.08 -9.86 -4.74
N HIS A 102 -2.63 -8.91 -5.58
CA HIS A 102 -1.74 -9.15 -6.70
C HIS A 102 -0.44 -8.35 -6.53
N GLY A 103 0.66 -9.04 -6.25
CA GLY A 103 1.98 -8.42 -6.12
C GLY A 103 2.56 -8.02 -7.47
N VAL A 104 2.95 -6.75 -7.62
CA VAL A 104 3.66 -6.25 -8.80
C VAL A 104 5.12 -6.02 -8.40
N ILE A 105 6.06 -6.70 -9.08
CA ILE A 105 7.49 -6.59 -8.76
C ILE A 105 8.10 -5.44 -9.57
N THR A 106 8.64 -4.45 -8.87
CA THR A 106 9.44 -3.37 -9.46
C THR A 106 10.92 -3.62 -9.19
N LYS A 107 11.70 -3.80 -10.26
CA LYS A 107 13.16 -3.98 -10.16
C LYS A 107 13.86 -2.62 -10.11
N ILE A 108 14.55 -2.37 -9.01
CA ILE A 108 15.37 -1.17 -8.82
C ILE A 108 16.84 -1.59 -8.86
N LYS A 109 17.62 -0.95 -9.73
CA LYS A 109 19.08 -1.15 -9.82
C LYS A 109 19.78 0.06 -9.24
N ILE A 110 20.65 -0.18 -8.25
CA ILE A 110 21.43 0.84 -7.54
C ILE A 110 22.92 0.48 -7.56
#